data_AF-A0A6A1VAX3-F1
#
_entry.id   AF-A0A6A1VAX3-F1
#
_cell.length_a   1.000
_cell.length_b   1.000
_cell.length_c   1.000
_cell.angle_alpha   90.00
_cell.angle_beta   90.00
_cell.angle_gamma   90.00
#
_symmetry.space_group_name_H-M   'P 1'
#
loop_
_entity.id
_entity.type
_entity.pdbx_description
1 polymer ?
#
loop_
_entity_poly.entity_id
_entity_poly.type
_entity_poly.pdbx_seq_one_letter_code
_entity_poly.pdbx_strand_id
1 'polypeptide(L)'
;MGYQIWLTGLCVWMSVFSYSFISVRSQSAAHGDGTIEGTVSIDGKTAIGKIDDDFVCATLDWWPPEKCDYGTCSWGRSSLLNLDLGNIVLLNAVKGENTWSKDPLFSSVFSPFLIFESRTSPPNHGAAFSPLKLRLGGSLQDKLIYGTEDNQQPCTPFAKNTSEMFGFTQGCLPIE
;
A
#
# COMPACT_ATOMS: atom_id res chain seq x y z
N MET A 1 16.44 53.06 -37.06
CA MET A 1 16.10 52.64 -35.68
C MET A 1 14.75 51.90 -35.57
N GLY A 2 13.77 52.09 -36.47
CA GLY A 2 12.43 51.46 -36.34
C GLY A 2 12.32 49.96 -36.70
N TYR A 3 13.13 49.45 -37.63
CA TYR A 3 13.05 48.04 -38.08
C TYR A 3 13.50 47.03 -37.01
N GLN A 4 14.48 47.41 -36.18
CA GLN A 4 14.98 46.57 -35.08
C GLN A 4 13.89 46.34 -34.02
N ILE A 5 13.08 47.36 -33.70
CA ILE A 5 11.99 47.27 -32.73
C ILE A 5 10.85 46.38 -33.24
N TRP A 6 10.58 46.43 -34.55
CA TRP A 6 9.56 45.62 -35.20
C TRP A 6 9.94 44.13 -35.26
N LEU A 7 11.22 43.81 -35.52
CA LEU A 7 11.72 42.43 -35.48
C LEU A 7 11.71 41.83 -34.08
N THR A 8 12.13 42.59 -33.07
CA THR A 8 12.13 42.10 -31.68
C THR A 8 10.71 41.83 -31.18
N GLY A 9 9.73 42.68 -31.58
CA GLY A 9 8.32 42.46 -31.26
C GLY A 9 7.75 41.20 -31.89
N LEU A 10 8.08 40.94 -33.15
CA LEU A 10 7.67 39.71 -33.86
C LEU A 10 8.29 38.44 -33.27
N CYS A 11 9.59 38.46 -32.94
CA CYS A 11 10.26 37.32 -32.32
C CYS A 11 9.69 37.00 -30.93
N VAL A 12 9.43 38.02 -30.12
CA VAL A 12 8.81 37.86 -28.79
C VAL A 12 7.39 37.30 -28.94
N TRP A 13 6.60 37.82 -29.87
CA TRP A 13 5.24 37.34 -30.11
C TRP A 13 5.20 35.86 -30.54
N MET A 14 6.09 35.45 -31.44
CA MET A 14 6.21 34.05 -31.87
C MET A 14 6.68 33.13 -30.73
N SER A 15 7.62 33.59 -29.90
CA SER A 15 8.05 32.83 -28.72
C SER A 15 6.93 32.66 -27.69
N VAL A 16 6.13 33.69 -27.42
CA VAL A 16 4.99 33.62 -26.46
C VAL A 16 3.88 32.69 -26.96
N PHE A 17 3.60 32.67 -28.27
CA PHE A 17 2.63 31.73 -28.86
C PHE A 17 3.13 30.28 -28.87
N SER A 18 4.43 30.05 -28.96
CA SER A 18 5.03 28.71 -28.90
C SER A 18 5.11 28.12 -27.47
N TYR A 19 5.15 28.97 -26.44
CA TYR A 19 5.25 28.54 -25.04
C TYR A 19 3.89 28.23 -24.38
N SER A 20 2.77 28.51 -25.04
CA SER A 20 1.45 28.51 -24.38
C SER A 20 0.60 27.25 -24.58
N PHE A 21 1.06 26.23 -25.31
CA PHE A 21 0.30 25.00 -25.51
C PHE A 21 1.17 23.76 -25.37
N ILE A 22 1.31 23.26 -24.14
CA ILE A 22 1.71 21.87 -23.91
C ILE A 22 0.50 21.01 -24.30
N SER A 23 0.43 20.61 -25.57
CA SER A 23 -0.58 19.67 -26.04
C SER A 23 -0.09 18.24 -25.79
N VAL A 24 -0.71 17.53 -24.84
CA VAL A 24 -0.46 16.11 -24.59
C VAL A 24 -1.29 15.28 -25.57
N ARG A 25 -0.64 14.52 -26.46
CA ARG A 25 -1.30 13.54 -27.34
C ARG A 25 -1.17 12.15 -26.72
N SER A 26 -2.29 11.55 -26.36
CA SER A 26 -2.35 10.10 -26.09
C SER A 26 -2.61 9.39 -27.42
N GLN A 27 -1.76 8.42 -27.78
CA GLN A 27 -1.99 7.52 -28.92
C GLN A 27 -2.08 6.09 -28.37
N SER A 28 -3.22 5.43 -28.57
CA SER A 28 -3.34 3.99 -28.36
C SER A 28 -2.96 3.27 -29.66
N ALA A 29 -1.99 2.35 -29.57
CA ALA A 29 -1.71 1.41 -30.65
C ALA A 29 -2.82 0.36 -30.66
N ALA A 30 -3.77 0.50 -31.59
CA ALA A 30 -4.85 -0.46 -31.76
C ALA A 30 -4.33 -1.77 -32.37
N HIS A 31 -4.37 -2.85 -31.59
CA HIS A 31 -4.50 -4.20 -32.12
C HIS A 31 -5.96 -4.62 -31.91
N GLY A 32 -6.64 -4.98 -33.00
CA GLY A 32 -8.10 -4.88 -33.13
C GLY A 32 -8.93 -5.64 -32.08
N ASP A 33 -9.87 -4.92 -31.46
CA ASP A 33 -11.32 -5.15 -31.48
C ASP A 33 -11.99 -3.97 -30.72
N GLY A 34 -12.78 -3.15 -31.44
CA GLY A 34 -13.63 -2.06 -30.93
C GLY A 34 -13.02 -1.04 -29.94
N THR A 35 -12.37 0.02 -30.42
CA THR A 35 -11.99 1.16 -29.55
C THR A 35 -13.23 1.97 -29.15
N ILE A 36 -13.66 1.86 -27.90
CA ILE A 36 -14.70 2.71 -27.32
C ILE A 36 -14.03 4.02 -26.88
N GLU A 37 -14.33 5.14 -27.52
CA GLU A 37 -13.81 6.44 -27.07
C GLU A 37 -14.58 6.95 -25.83
N GLY A 38 -13.84 7.28 -24.78
CA GLY A 38 -14.35 7.93 -23.58
C GLY A 38 -13.70 9.30 -23.40
N THR A 39 -14.47 10.32 -23.03
CA THR A 39 -13.95 11.67 -22.71
C THR A 39 -13.88 11.85 -21.20
N VAL A 40 -12.67 12.12 -20.68
CA VAL A 40 -12.44 12.48 -19.26
C VAL A 40 -12.08 13.97 -19.21
N SER A 41 -12.86 14.77 -18.47
CA SER A 41 -12.58 16.19 -18.22
C SER A 41 -12.14 16.38 -16.77
N ILE A 42 -10.95 16.95 -16.57
CA ILE A 42 -10.38 17.18 -15.24
C ILE A 42 -10.42 18.69 -14.97
N ASP A 43 -11.24 19.12 -14.01
CA ASP A 43 -11.25 20.51 -13.54
C ASP A 43 -10.23 20.71 -12.42
N GLY A 44 -9.11 21.36 -12.75
CA GLY A 44 -8.04 21.68 -11.78
C GLY A 44 -8.28 22.94 -10.95
N LYS A 45 -9.40 23.67 -11.12
CA LYS A 45 -9.66 24.92 -10.40
C LYS A 45 -10.30 24.73 -9.04
N THR A 46 -10.95 23.58 -8.81
CA THR A 46 -11.69 23.32 -7.58
C THR A 46 -11.29 21.96 -7.00
N ALA A 47 -10.95 21.93 -5.70
CA ALA A 47 -10.68 20.69 -4.98
C ALA A 47 -11.95 20.24 -4.24
N ILE A 48 -12.39 19.00 -4.48
CA ILE A 48 -13.60 18.42 -3.85
C ILE A 48 -13.27 17.77 -2.50
N GLY A 49 -12.01 17.37 -2.30
CA GLY A 49 -11.52 16.77 -1.06
C GLY A 49 -10.01 16.61 -1.07
N LYS A 50 -9.46 16.27 0.09
CA LYS A 50 -8.05 15.91 0.26
C LYS A 50 -7.98 14.44 0.64
N ILE A 51 -7.10 13.69 0.00
CA ILE A 51 -6.80 12.30 0.37
C ILE A 51 -5.92 12.33 1.62
N ASP A 52 -6.19 11.45 2.56
CA ASP A 52 -5.37 11.28 3.77
C ASP A 52 -3.93 10.87 3.40
N ASP A 53 -2.99 11.11 4.29
CA ASP A 53 -1.63 10.64 4.14
C ASP A 53 -1.61 9.09 4.13
N ASP A 54 -2.52 8.43 4.88
CA ASP A 54 -2.68 6.96 4.93
C ASP A 54 -3.52 6.40 3.75
N PHE A 55 -3.22 6.81 2.52
CA PHE A 55 -4.05 6.49 1.34
C PHE A 55 -4.01 5.00 0.93
N VAL A 56 -2.98 4.26 1.34
CA VAL A 56 -2.89 2.80 1.10
C VAL A 56 -3.12 2.05 2.40
N CYS A 57 -4.23 1.32 2.46
CA CYS A 57 -4.59 0.44 3.56
C CYS A 57 -4.72 -1.00 3.07
N ALA A 58 -4.05 -1.94 3.75
CA ALA A 58 -4.23 -3.37 3.52
C ALA A 58 -4.54 -4.09 4.83
N THR A 59 -5.38 -5.12 4.75
CA THR A 59 -5.71 -5.97 5.91
C THR A 59 -5.08 -7.35 5.73
N LEU A 60 -4.37 -7.82 6.76
CA LEU A 60 -3.75 -9.14 6.82
C LEU A 60 -4.48 -9.99 7.87
N ASP A 61 -4.95 -11.16 7.48
CA ASP A 61 -5.76 -12.04 8.32
C ASP A 61 -4.94 -13.21 8.88
N TRP A 62 -5.45 -13.83 9.94
CA TRP A 62 -4.87 -14.94 10.68
C TRP A 62 -5.29 -16.31 10.14
N TRP A 63 -6.01 -16.38 9.02
CA TRP A 63 -6.50 -17.64 8.49
C TRP A 63 -5.37 -18.61 8.13
N PRO A 64 -5.40 -19.85 8.62
CA PRO A 64 -4.43 -20.86 8.21
C PRO A 64 -4.70 -21.35 6.78
N PRO A 65 -3.68 -21.88 6.07
CA PRO A 65 -3.77 -22.31 4.67
C PRO A 65 -4.88 -23.35 4.40
N GLU A 66 -5.26 -24.11 5.42
CA GLU A 66 -6.29 -25.15 5.35
C GLU A 66 -7.71 -24.56 5.27
N LYS A 67 -7.85 -23.24 5.41
CA LYS A 67 -9.14 -22.55 5.25
C LYS A 67 -9.51 -22.47 3.77
N CYS A 68 -10.53 -23.25 3.41
CA CYS A 68 -11.17 -23.20 2.10
C CYS A 68 -12.67 -22.89 2.24
N ASP A 69 -13.18 -22.05 1.36
CA ASP A 69 -14.59 -21.69 1.25
C ASP A 69 -15.12 -22.17 -0.10
N TYR A 70 -16.22 -22.91 -0.10
CA TYR A 70 -16.88 -23.41 -1.31
C TYR A 70 -15.92 -24.11 -2.30
N GLY A 71 -14.94 -24.86 -1.77
CA GLY A 71 -13.94 -25.58 -2.57
C GLY A 71 -12.76 -24.72 -3.04
N THR A 72 -12.69 -23.44 -2.70
CA THR A 72 -11.57 -22.54 -3.05
C THR A 72 -10.82 -22.11 -1.79
N CYS A 73 -9.49 -22.21 -1.81
CA CYS A 73 -8.63 -21.83 -0.69
C CYS A 73 -8.00 -20.47 -0.96
N SER A 74 -8.73 -19.39 -0.66
CA SER A 74 -8.31 -18.02 -0.99
C SER A 74 -7.04 -17.59 -0.27
N TRP A 75 -6.80 -18.12 0.93
CA TRP A 75 -5.67 -17.72 1.76
C TRP A 75 -4.38 -18.44 1.35
N GLY A 76 -4.39 -19.76 1.22
CA GLY A 76 -3.17 -20.53 0.94
C GLY A 76 -2.01 -20.05 1.82
N ARG A 77 -0.90 -19.64 1.21
CA ARG A 77 0.31 -19.14 1.90
C ARG A 77 0.35 -17.61 2.11
N SER A 78 -0.76 -16.91 1.90
CA SER A 78 -0.83 -15.44 1.95
C SER A 78 -1.27 -14.85 3.29
N SER A 79 -1.54 -15.70 4.29
CA SER A 79 -1.92 -15.23 5.62
C SER A 79 -0.73 -14.70 6.42
N LEU A 80 -1.04 -13.92 7.45
CA LEU A 80 -0.06 -13.33 8.35
C LEU A 80 0.84 -14.38 9.03
N LEU A 81 0.34 -15.62 9.17
CA LEU A 81 1.07 -16.75 9.74
C LEU A 81 2.26 -17.22 8.88
N ASN A 82 2.27 -16.92 7.58
CA ASN A 82 3.33 -17.31 6.65
C ASN A 82 3.98 -16.08 5.96
N LEU A 83 3.54 -14.87 6.28
CA LEU A 83 4.08 -13.64 5.68
C LEU A 83 5.42 -13.28 6.32
N ASP A 84 6.45 -13.10 5.48
CA ASP A 84 7.76 -12.62 5.91
C ASP A 84 7.84 -11.09 5.76
N LEU A 85 7.68 -10.38 6.88
CA LEU A 85 7.81 -8.92 6.95
C LEU A 85 9.27 -8.45 6.86
N GLY A 86 10.25 -9.35 7.04
CA GLY A 86 11.68 -9.07 6.88
C GLY A 86 12.17 -9.15 5.44
N ASN A 87 11.29 -9.49 4.50
CA ASN A 87 11.66 -9.63 3.10
C ASN A 87 12.15 -8.30 2.52
N ILE A 88 13.35 -8.30 1.92
CA ILE A 88 13.97 -7.09 1.35
C ILE A 88 13.12 -6.44 0.26
N VAL A 89 12.33 -7.22 -0.50
CA VAL A 89 11.43 -6.69 -1.54
C VAL A 89 10.30 -5.89 -0.91
N LEU A 90 9.69 -6.41 0.17
CA LEU A 90 8.63 -5.71 0.91
C LEU A 90 9.20 -4.47 1.61
N LEU A 91 10.37 -4.60 2.23
CA LEU A 91 11.05 -3.48 2.88
C LEU A 91 11.40 -2.37 1.88
N ASN A 92 11.86 -2.70 0.68
CA ASN A 92 12.14 -1.70 -0.35
C ASN A 92 10.86 -1.03 -0.86
N ALA A 93 9.77 -1.78 -1.00
CA ALA A 93 8.47 -1.27 -1.44
C ALA A 93 7.88 -0.27 -0.43
N VAL A 94 8.06 -0.53 0.87
CA VAL A 94 7.55 0.32 1.97
C VAL A 94 8.51 1.47 2.29
N LYS A 95 9.81 1.19 2.35
CA LYS A 95 10.80 2.13 2.89
C LYS A 95 11.26 3.18 1.89
N GLY A 96 11.19 2.90 0.58
CA GLY A 96 11.81 3.76 -0.44
C GLY A 96 13.34 3.70 -0.32
N GLU A 97 14.02 3.43 -1.44
CA GLU A 97 15.48 3.32 -1.50
C GLU A 97 16.10 4.70 -1.18
N ASN A 98 16.93 4.89 -0.14
CA ASN A 98 18.34 4.47 -0.10
C ASN A 98 19.00 4.66 1.30
N THR A 99 19.79 3.66 1.70
CA THR A 99 21.02 3.74 2.53
C THR A 99 21.10 4.60 3.81
N TRP A 100 21.21 3.87 4.94
CA TRP A 100 21.90 4.20 6.20
C TRP A 100 21.40 5.39 7.05
N SER A 101 20.48 5.10 7.98
CA SER A 101 20.76 5.39 9.39
C SER A 101 20.48 4.13 10.19
N LYS A 102 21.44 3.73 11.03
CA LYS A 102 21.25 2.68 12.03
C LYS A 102 20.43 3.26 13.17
N ASP A 103 19.12 3.39 12.97
CA ASP A 103 18.18 3.65 14.05
C ASP A 103 17.14 2.54 14.05
N PRO A 104 17.27 1.50 14.90
CA PRO A 104 16.18 0.59 15.20
C PRO A 104 15.28 1.32 16.19
N LEU A 105 14.47 2.27 15.71
CA LEU A 105 13.33 2.74 16.48
C LEU A 105 12.06 2.45 15.70
N PHE A 106 11.77 1.15 15.57
CA PHE A 106 10.40 0.66 15.56
C PHE A 106 9.77 1.14 16.86
N SER A 107 9.18 2.33 16.84
CA SER A 107 8.40 2.81 17.99
C SER A 107 7.10 2.02 18.02
N SER A 108 7.11 0.88 18.69
CA SER A 108 5.90 0.19 19.13
C SER A 108 5.17 1.10 20.12
N VAL A 109 4.29 1.96 19.62
CA VAL A 109 3.28 2.59 20.47
C VAL A 109 2.29 1.47 20.82
N PHE A 110 2.47 0.87 21.99
CA PHE A 110 1.54 -0.10 22.59
C PHE A 110 0.23 0.62 22.94
N SER A 111 -0.58 0.87 21.91
CA SER A 111 -2.01 1.07 22.04
C SER A 111 -2.66 -0.32 21.99
N PRO A 112 -3.71 -0.61 22.79
CA PRO A 112 -4.41 -1.90 22.74
C PRO A 112 -5.06 -2.21 21.38
N PHE A 113 -4.99 -1.29 20.42
CA PHE A 113 -5.17 -1.52 18.99
C PHE A 113 -3.80 -1.45 18.29
N LEU A 114 -3.23 -2.59 17.91
CA LEU A 114 -1.96 -2.64 17.17
C LEU A 114 -2.16 -2.12 15.73
N ILE A 115 -1.95 -0.82 15.53
CA ILE A 115 -1.76 -0.23 14.21
C ILE A 115 -0.25 -0.08 14.00
N PHE A 116 0.28 -0.76 12.99
CA PHE A 116 1.67 -0.63 12.58
C PHE A 116 1.80 0.54 11.60
N GLU A 117 2.59 1.56 11.95
CA GLU A 117 2.74 2.80 11.18
C GLU A 117 4.22 2.97 10.77
N SER A 118 4.55 2.76 9.49
CA SER A 118 5.92 2.99 8.99
C SER A 118 6.08 4.44 8.54
N ARG A 119 6.43 5.34 9.44
CA ARG A 119 6.69 6.74 9.08
C ARG A 119 8.10 6.87 8.49
N THR A 120 8.23 7.06 7.17
CA THR A 120 9.50 7.45 6.54
C THR A 120 9.53 8.96 6.31
N SER A 121 10.51 9.65 6.89
CA SER A 121 10.76 11.09 6.68
C SER A 121 11.34 11.34 5.28
N PRO A 122 11.05 12.47 4.61
CA PRO A 122 11.43 12.67 3.22
C PRO A 122 12.93 13.00 3.13
N PRO A 123 13.65 12.39 2.16
CA PRO A 123 14.02 13.22 1.02
C PRO A 123 13.86 12.52 -0.33
N ASN A 124 13.22 13.26 -1.25
CA ASN A 124 13.41 13.30 -2.70
C ASN A 124 13.28 12.02 -3.57
N HIS A 125 13.10 10.83 -3.02
CA HIS A 125 12.77 9.63 -3.79
C HIS A 125 11.60 8.89 -3.12
N GLY A 126 10.46 8.90 -3.80
CA GLY A 126 9.19 8.42 -3.27
C GLY A 126 9.20 6.91 -3.01
N ALA A 127 8.92 6.52 -1.77
CA ALA A 127 8.50 5.16 -1.47
C ALA A 127 7.13 4.93 -2.14
N ALA A 128 6.99 3.81 -2.87
CA ALA A 128 5.78 3.52 -3.64
C ALA A 128 4.53 3.36 -2.75
N PHE A 129 4.73 2.93 -1.50
CA PHE A 129 3.65 2.66 -0.55
C PHE A 129 3.78 3.40 0.77
N SER A 130 4.62 4.43 0.88
CA SER A 130 4.70 5.18 2.15
C SER A 130 3.71 6.34 2.20
N PRO A 131 2.97 6.54 3.30
CA PRO A 131 2.87 5.63 4.45
C PRO A 131 1.90 4.45 4.18
N LEU A 132 2.30 3.24 4.57
CA LEU A 132 1.48 2.03 4.44
C LEU A 132 0.87 1.69 5.79
N LYS A 133 -0.46 1.62 5.84
CA LYS A 133 -1.19 1.19 7.03
C LYS A 133 -1.64 -0.25 6.90
N LEU A 134 -1.08 -1.12 7.75
CA LEU A 134 -1.46 -2.53 7.81
C LEU A 134 -2.36 -2.78 9.01
N ARG A 135 -3.59 -3.22 8.75
CA ARG A 135 -4.48 -3.77 9.76
C ARG A 135 -4.19 -5.27 9.88
N LEU A 136 -3.77 -5.72 11.05
CA LEU A 136 -3.61 -7.14 11.35
C LEU A 136 -4.86 -7.63 12.08
N GLY A 137 -5.56 -8.61 11.53
CA GLY A 137 -6.80 -9.08 12.14
C GLY A 137 -7.81 -9.67 11.16
N GLY A 138 -8.88 -10.19 11.73
CA GLY A 138 -9.95 -10.88 11.02
C GLY A 138 -10.85 -11.62 12.00
N SER A 139 -11.62 -12.59 11.52
CA SER A 139 -12.56 -13.33 12.37
C SER A 139 -11.88 -14.22 13.42
N LEU A 140 -10.65 -14.69 13.16
CA LEU A 140 -9.91 -15.51 14.11
C LEU A 140 -9.18 -14.70 15.19
N GLN A 141 -9.24 -13.37 15.14
CA GLN A 141 -8.57 -12.50 16.10
C GLN A 141 -9.03 -12.78 17.55
N ASP A 142 -10.31 -13.07 17.77
CA ASP A 142 -10.87 -13.37 19.10
C ASP A 142 -10.44 -14.75 19.64
N LYS A 143 -9.83 -15.59 18.80
CA LYS A 143 -9.33 -16.93 19.14
C LYS A 143 -7.81 -17.02 19.16
N LEU A 144 -7.11 -15.90 19.00
CA LEU A 144 -5.66 -15.84 19.00
C LEU A 144 -5.15 -15.55 20.41
N ILE A 145 -4.26 -16.41 20.91
CA ILE A 145 -3.43 -16.14 22.09
C ILE A 145 -2.03 -15.77 21.63
N TYR A 146 -1.41 -14.79 22.26
CA TYR A 146 0.01 -14.54 22.10
C TYR A 146 0.80 -15.38 23.10
N GLY A 147 1.76 -16.15 22.60
CA GLY A 147 2.70 -16.90 23.43
C GLY A 147 3.55 -15.91 24.21
N THR A 148 3.39 -15.90 25.53
CA THR A 148 4.25 -15.20 26.47
C THR A 148 4.80 -16.23 27.45
N GLU A 149 5.95 -15.96 28.07
CA GLU A 149 6.63 -16.85 29.01
C GLU A 149 5.72 -17.32 30.17
N ASP A 150 4.70 -16.53 30.53
CA ASP A 150 3.76 -16.82 31.61
C ASP A 150 2.65 -17.82 31.24
N ASN A 151 2.54 -18.24 29.97
CA ASN A 151 1.49 -19.16 29.55
C ASN A 151 1.86 -20.61 29.91
N GLN A 152 1.17 -21.15 30.92
CA GLN A 152 1.28 -22.57 31.33
C GLN A 152 0.77 -23.57 30.27
N GLN A 153 0.10 -23.08 29.21
CA GLN A 153 -0.43 -23.91 28.14
C GLN A 153 0.56 -24.05 26.96
N PRO A 154 0.67 -25.25 26.36
CA PRO A 154 1.48 -25.44 25.16
C PRO A 154 0.95 -24.58 24.01
N CYS A 155 1.82 -23.77 23.41
CA CYS A 155 1.48 -22.89 22.29
C CYS A 155 1.23 -23.73 21.02
N THR A 156 -0.03 -24.01 20.71
CA THR A 156 -0.42 -24.77 19.51
C THR A 156 -0.97 -23.84 18.43
N PRO A 157 -0.61 -24.03 17.14
CA PRO A 157 -1.17 -23.26 16.05
C PRO A 157 -2.66 -23.60 15.84
N PHE A 158 -3.35 -22.79 15.02
CA PHE A 158 -4.73 -23.05 14.64
C PHE A 158 -4.86 -24.43 13.97
N ALA A 159 -5.74 -25.28 14.50
CA ALA A 159 -6.06 -26.56 13.93
C ALA A 159 -7.54 -26.59 13.51
N LYS A 160 -7.84 -27.27 12.40
CA LYS A 160 -9.21 -27.41 11.93
C LYS A 160 -10.03 -28.26 12.91
N ASN A 161 -11.11 -27.69 13.43
CA ASN A 161 -12.05 -28.36 14.30
C ASN A 161 -13.47 -27.87 13.98
N THR A 162 -14.29 -28.73 13.37
CA THR A 162 -15.63 -28.36 12.91
C THR A 162 -16.64 -28.14 14.03
N SER A 163 -16.33 -28.56 15.27
CA SER A 163 -17.17 -28.33 16.44
C SER A 163 -17.00 -26.93 17.04
N GLU A 164 -15.92 -26.25 16.67
CA GLU A 164 -15.58 -24.92 17.13
C GLU A 164 -16.20 -23.83 16.25
N MET A 165 -16.52 -22.67 16.85
CA MET A 165 -16.91 -21.49 16.08
C MET A 165 -15.81 -21.16 15.04
N PHE A 166 -16.19 -20.85 13.80
CA PHE A 166 -15.30 -20.65 12.66
C PHE A 166 -14.56 -21.90 12.14
N GLY A 167 -14.76 -23.07 12.75
CA GLY A 167 -14.18 -24.33 12.27
C GLY A 167 -12.71 -24.53 12.64
N PHE A 168 -12.19 -23.75 13.58
CA PHE A 168 -10.81 -23.82 14.06
C PHE A 168 -10.73 -23.73 15.59
N THR A 169 -9.76 -24.43 16.16
CA THR A 169 -9.39 -24.34 17.58
C THR A 169 -8.83 -22.96 17.91
N GLN A 170 -8.69 -22.68 19.20
CA GLN A 170 -7.84 -21.58 19.65
C GLN A 170 -6.41 -21.78 19.12
N GLY A 171 -5.81 -20.71 18.61
CA GLY A 171 -4.45 -20.71 18.06
C GLY A 171 -3.54 -19.83 18.89
N CYS A 172 -2.28 -20.21 19.00
CA CYS A 172 -1.24 -19.45 19.69
C CYS A 172 -0.19 -18.98 18.69
N LEU A 173 0.14 -17.68 18.72
CA LEU A 173 1.25 -17.11 17.97
C LEU A 173 2.42 -16.87 18.93
N PRO A 174 3.55 -17.59 18.78
CA PRO A 174 4.73 -17.32 19.59
C PRO A 174 5.27 -15.94 19.24
N ILE A 175 5.47 -15.11 20.27
CA ILE A 175 6.23 -13.87 20.15
C ILE A 175 7.64 -14.21 20.63
N GLU A 176 8.53 -14.56 19.70
CA GLU A 176 9.98 -14.64 19.97
C GLU A 176 10.63 -13.25 19.88
#